data_AF-A0A6J1EDS6-F1
#
_entry.id   AF-A0A6J1EDS6-F1
#
_cell.length_a   1.000
_cell.length_b   1.000
_cell.length_c   1.000
_cell.angle_alpha   90.00
_cell.angle_beta   90.00
_cell.angle_gamma   90.00
#
_symmetry.space_group_name_H-M   'P 1'
#
loop_
_entity.id
_entity.type
_entity.pdbx_description
1 polymer ?
#
loop_
_entity_poly.entity_id
_entity_poly.type
_entity_poly.pdbx_seq_one_letter_code
_entity_poly.pdbx_strand_id
1 'polypeptide(L)'
;MAATTCSLSSIASPFLPQAFRSVATRTQITPSSCFSKMRFRPFRLRTRRNFFIRCARTESKAVTLGSRAPDFELPEPLTGKVWKLEDFEPYPALLVMFICNHCPFVIHLKKDIVKLSNFYMKKGLAVVAISSNSVATHPQDGPEFMAEEAKAFNYPFPYLYDESQEVARDFGAVCTPEFFLFKKDGRRPFELVYHGQFDDSRPSNSKPVTGRDLSLALDCVLSCQPVSTLQKPSVGCSIKWHP
;
A
#
# COMPACT_ATOMS: atom_id res chain seq x y z
N MET A 1 8.40 51.33 31.93
CA MET A 1 9.88 51.24 31.90
C MET A 1 10.24 49.78 31.63
N ALA A 2 11.02 49.35 30.66
CA ALA A 2 11.62 49.95 29.48
C ALA A 2 11.78 48.78 28.47
N ALA A 3 11.57 49.06 27.19
CA ALA A 3 11.85 48.15 26.08
C ALA A 3 13.36 48.12 25.79
N THR A 4 13.86 47.03 25.19
CA THR A 4 15.18 47.06 24.54
C THR A 4 15.15 46.28 23.23
N THR A 5 15.30 47.04 22.16
CA THR A 5 15.51 46.69 20.77
C THR A 5 17.02 46.63 20.46
N CYS A 6 17.43 45.83 19.49
CA CYS A 6 18.69 45.94 18.74
C CYS A 6 18.51 45.13 17.44
N SER A 7 18.23 45.72 16.27
CA SER A 7 19.02 46.61 15.40
C SER A 7 19.62 45.84 14.21
N LEU A 8 19.27 46.33 13.03
CA LEU A 8 19.68 45.89 11.70
C LEU A 8 21.09 46.36 11.37
N SER A 9 21.78 45.61 10.50
CA SER A 9 22.75 46.19 9.58
C SER A 9 22.77 45.41 8.26
N SER A 10 23.06 46.15 7.20
CA SER A 10 22.70 45.90 5.80
C SER A 10 23.93 46.07 4.91
N ILE A 11 23.79 45.64 3.65
CA ILE A 11 24.52 46.05 2.43
C ILE A 11 25.88 45.37 2.17
N ALA A 12 25.94 44.60 1.05
CA ALA A 12 26.74 44.95 -0.14
C ALA A 12 26.66 43.87 -1.25
N SER A 13 26.11 44.24 -2.41
CA SER A 13 26.47 43.74 -3.76
C SER A 13 27.65 44.60 -4.29
N PRO A 14 28.17 44.46 -5.54
CA PRO A 14 27.88 43.55 -6.66
C PRO A 14 29.17 42.93 -7.26
N PHE A 15 29.09 42.18 -8.37
CA PHE A 15 29.94 42.33 -9.59
C PHE A 15 29.72 41.15 -10.58
N LEU A 16 29.27 41.51 -11.78
CA LEU A 16 29.30 40.75 -13.03
C LEU A 16 30.65 41.00 -13.73
N PRO A 17 31.14 40.13 -14.64
CA PRO A 17 30.83 40.37 -16.06
C PRO A 17 30.71 39.12 -16.95
N GLN A 18 30.08 39.39 -18.11
CA GLN A 18 29.86 38.55 -19.28
C GLN A 18 31.14 38.33 -20.12
N ALA A 19 31.19 37.22 -20.86
CA ALA A 19 31.99 36.97 -22.07
C ALA A 19 31.70 35.53 -22.55
N PHE A 20 31.62 35.10 -23.80
CA PHE A 20 31.83 35.70 -25.12
C PHE A 20 31.17 34.76 -26.15
N ARG A 21 30.76 35.32 -27.29
CA ARG A 21 30.27 34.58 -28.47
C ARG A 21 31.41 33.84 -29.17
N SER A 22 31.12 32.72 -29.84
CA SER A 22 31.79 32.38 -31.10
C SER A 22 30.92 31.50 -31.99
N VAL A 23 30.69 32.02 -33.19
CA VAL A 23 30.09 31.37 -34.36
C VAL A 23 31.23 30.77 -35.16
N ALA A 24 31.09 29.52 -35.64
CA ALA A 24 31.93 29.00 -36.71
C ALA A 24 31.07 28.27 -37.75
N THR A 25 31.15 28.80 -38.96
CA THR A 25 30.50 28.41 -40.20
C THR A 25 31.23 27.28 -40.95
N ARG A 26 30.42 26.40 -41.56
CA ARG A 26 30.48 25.91 -42.95
C ARG A 26 31.81 25.36 -43.48
N THR A 27 31.83 24.08 -43.86
CA THR A 27 32.21 23.69 -45.24
C THR A 27 31.69 22.30 -45.61
N GLN A 28 31.08 22.22 -46.80
CA GLN A 28 30.69 20.99 -47.49
C GLN A 28 31.85 20.52 -48.35
N ILE A 29 32.15 19.21 -48.32
CA ILE A 29 32.90 18.52 -49.38
C ILE A 29 32.28 17.13 -49.56
N THR A 30 31.79 16.85 -50.77
CA THR A 30 31.41 15.52 -51.27
C THR A 30 32.66 14.80 -51.80
N PRO A 31 32.67 13.47 -51.77
CA PRO A 31 32.69 12.82 -53.08
C PRO A 31 31.82 11.56 -53.19
N SER A 32 31.37 11.38 -54.43
CA SER A 32 30.79 10.21 -55.05
C SER A 32 31.59 8.93 -54.81
N SER A 33 30.89 7.83 -54.54
CA SER A 33 31.11 6.58 -55.27
C SER A 33 29.96 5.59 -55.05
N CYS A 34 29.58 4.99 -56.17
CA CYS A 34 28.57 3.98 -56.36
C CYS A 34 29.01 2.66 -55.69
N PHE A 35 28.24 2.16 -54.74
CA PHE A 35 28.34 0.77 -54.29
C PHE A 35 26.94 0.14 -54.16
N SER A 36 26.88 -1.09 -54.66
CA SER A 36 25.70 -1.87 -54.99
C SER A 36 24.74 -2.07 -53.79
N LYS A 37 23.45 -1.82 -54.01
CA LYS A 37 22.38 -2.05 -53.03
C LYS A 37 22.07 -3.55 -52.89
N MET A 38 22.78 -4.27 -52.03
CA MET A 38 22.20 -5.45 -51.37
C MET A 38 21.36 -4.97 -50.19
N ARG A 39 20.04 -4.89 -50.38
CA ARG A 39 19.09 -4.64 -49.29
C ARG A 39 18.99 -5.89 -48.42
N PHE A 40 19.83 -5.95 -47.39
CA PHE A 40 19.55 -6.75 -46.20
C PHE A 40 18.19 -6.30 -45.65
N ARG A 41 17.21 -7.22 -45.64
CA ARG A 41 15.96 -7.00 -44.90
C ARG A 41 16.33 -6.96 -43.42
N PRO A 42 16.08 -5.86 -42.69
CA PRO A 42 16.32 -5.84 -41.26
C PRO A 42 15.39 -6.88 -40.65
N PHE A 43 15.96 -7.86 -39.96
CA PHE A 43 15.20 -8.76 -39.12
C PHE A 43 14.52 -7.86 -38.08
N ARG A 44 13.21 -7.60 -38.24
CA ARG A 44 12.43 -6.88 -37.23
C ARG A 44 12.54 -7.68 -35.96
N LEU A 45 13.37 -7.21 -35.01
CA LEU A 45 13.32 -7.63 -33.63
C LEU A 45 11.87 -7.44 -33.19
N ARG A 46 11.18 -8.56 -33.07
CA ARG A 46 9.80 -8.65 -32.59
C ARG A 46 9.86 -8.01 -31.21
N THR A 47 9.29 -6.81 -31.08
CA THR A 47 9.22 -6.11 -29.81
C THR A 47 8.68 -7.10 -28.79
N ARG A 48 9.43 -7.33 -27.70
CA ARG A 48 8.93 -8.09 -26.55
C ARG A 48 7.60 -7.43 -26.19
N ARG A 49 6.49 -8.12 -26.47
CA ARG A 49 5.21 -7.73 -25.91
C ARG A 49 5.44 -7.80 -24.42
N ASN A 50 5.48 -6.65 -23.75
CA ASN A 50 5.35 -6.61 -22.30
C ASN A 50 4.00 -7.23 -22.01
N PHE A 51 4.00 -8.52 -21.67
CA PHE A 51 2.85 -9.20 -21.12
C PHE A 51 2.63 -8.59 -19.76
N PHE A 52 1.88 -7.50 -19.71
CA PHE A 52 1.20 -7.10 -18.49
C PHE A 52 0.18 -8.21 -18.22
N ILE A 53 0.51 -9.12 -17.32
CA ILE A 53 -0.48 -10.01 -16.73
C ILE A 53 -1.50 -9.09 -16.07
N ARG A 54 -2.65 -8.90 -16.74
CA ARG A 54 -3.80 -8.23 -16.15
C ARG A 54 -4.25 -9.13 -15.02
N CYS A 55 -3.83 -8.79 -13.81
CA CYS A 55 -4.32 -9.49 -12.64
C CYS A 55 -5.85 -9.30 -12.60
N ALA A 56 -6.57 -10.42 -12.58
CA ALA A 56 -8.02 -10.40 -12.49
C ALA A 56 -8.44 -9.65 -11.21
N ARG A 57 -9.41 -8.74 -11.36
CA ARG A 57 -10.07 -8.09 -10.23
C ARG A 57 -10.87 -9.15 -9.47
N THR A 58 -10.63 -9.26 -8.17
CA THR A 58 -11.29 -10.21 -7.28
C THR A 58 -12.02 -9.43 -6.19
N GLU A 59 -13.24 -9.87 -5.86
CA GLU A 59 -14.00 -9.34 -4.73
C GLU A 59 -13.84 -10.27 -3.53
N SER A 60 -13.85 -9.70 -2.33
CA SER A 60 -13.79 -10.49 -1.10
C SER A 60 -14.96 -11.45 -1.01
N LYS A 61 -14.73 -12.66 -0.52
CA LYS A 61 -15.80 -13.65 -0.31
C LYS A 61 -16.65 -13.26 0.89
N ALA A 62 -17.85 -13.81 1.01
CA ALA A 62 -18.61 -13.67 2.24
C ALA A 62 -17.94 -14.48 3.37
N VAL A 63 -17.72 -13.85 4.51
CA VAL A 63 -17.28 -14.49 5.76
C VAL A 63 -18.37 -14.29 6.81
N THR A 64 -18.57 -15.30 7.67
CA THR A 64 -19.63 -15.27 8.68
C THR A 64 -19.33 -14.23 9.77
N LEU A 65 -20.14 -13.18 9.86
CA LEU A 65 -20.05 -12.24 10.99
C LEU A 65 -20.26 -12.97 12.33
N GLY A 66 -19.51 -12.55 13.35
CA GLY A 66 -19.44 -13.21 14.66
C GLY A 66 -18.46 -14.38 14.73
N SER A 67 -17.82 -14.77 13.61
CA SER A 67 -16.73 -15.75 13.66
C SER A 67 -15.55 -15.22 14.48
N ARG A 68 -14.82 -16.13 15.11
CA ARG A 68 -13.60 -15.78 15.84
C ARG A 68 -12.50 -15.37 14.87
N ALA A 69 -11.61 -14.47 15.30
CA ALA A 69 -10.36 -14.25 14.60
C ALA A 69 -9.53 -15.55 14.60
N PRO A 70 -9.06 -16.03 13.44
CA PRO A 70 -8.07 -17.09 13.41
C PRO A 70 -6.78 -16.66 14.11
N ASP A 71 -6.14 -17.60 14.79
CA ASP A 71 -4.82 -17.38 15.39
C ASP A 71 -3.76 -17.20 14.30
N PHE A 72 -2.71 -16.47 14.61
CA PHE A 72 -1.54 -16.33 13.74
C PHE A 72 -0.29 -16.08 14.58
N GLU A 73 0.87 -16.46 14.03
CA GLU A 73 2.19 -16.14 14.55
C GLU A 73 3.10 -15.83 13.37
N LEU A 74 3.31 -14.54 13.08
CA LEU A 74 3.96 -14.09 11.86
C LEU A 74 5.12 -13.12 12.14
N PRO A 75 6.23 -13.19 11.40
CA PRO A 75 7.33 -12.25 11.51
C PRO A 75 6.98 -10.89 10.88
N GLU A 76 7.41 -9.81 11.53
CA GLU A 76 7.48 -8.47 10.95
C GLU A 76 8.86 -8.23 10.34
N PRO A 77 9.00 -8.10 9.01
CA PRO A 77 10.29 -7.93 8.37
C PRO A 77 11.06 -6.67 8.79
N LEU A 78 10.34 -5.60 9.17
CA LEU A 78 10.94 -4.33 9.55
C LEU A 78 11.75 -4.41 10.86
N THR A 79 11.20 -5.09 11.86
CA THR A 79 11.75 -5.13 13.21
C THR A 79 12.35 -6.48 13.57
N GLY A 80 12.00 -7.54 12.82
CA GLY A 80 12.30 -8.93 13.16
C GLY A 80 11.44 -9.49 14.29
N LYS A 81 10.51 -8.71 14.87
CA LYS A 81 9.60 -9.18 15.91
C LYS A 81 8.59 -10.16 15.32
N VAL A 82 8.35 -11.26 16.02
CA VAL A 82 7.22 -12.15 15.75
C VAL A 82 5.99 -11.61 16.51
N TRP A 83 4.88 -11.48 15.80
CA TRP A 83 3.61 -11.00 16.34
C TRP A 83 2.58 -12.12 16.35
N LYS A 84 1.81 -12.19 17.41
CA LYS A 84 0.72 -13.15 17.57
C LYS A 84 -0.62 -12.45 17.76
N LEU A 85 -1.73 -13.17 17.59
CA LEU A 85 -3.05 -12.62 17.87
C LEU A 85 -3.14 -12.10 19.33
N GLU A 86 -2.50 -12.79 20.27
CA GLU A 86 -2.51 -12.45 21.69
C GLU A 86 -1.83 -11.11 22.01
N ASP A 87 -0.90 -10.64 21.16
CA ASP A 87 -0.27 -9.33 21.33
C ASP A 87 -1.29 -8.18 21.21
N PHE A 88 -2.45 -8.44 20.61
CA PHE A 88 -3.53 -7.48 20.42
C PHE A 88 -4.66 -7.60 21.46
N GLU A 89 -4.61 -8.58 22.37
CA GLU A 89 -5.61 -8.79 23.43
C GLU A 89 -5.85 -7.58 24.37
N PRO A 90 -4.90 -6.67 24.62
CA PRO A 90 -5.19 -5.47 25.39
C PRO A 90 -6.19 -4.51 24.73
N TYR A 91 -6.46 -4.64 23.43
CA TYR A 91 -7.28 -3.71 22.66
C TYR A 91 -8.74 -4.18 22.52
N PRO A 92 -9.73 -3.26 22.62
CA PRO A 92 -11.15 -3.58 22.41
C PRO A 92 -11.51 -3.86 20.94
N ALA A 93 -10.65 -3.48 19.99
CA ALA A 93 -10.89 -3.67 18.57
C ALA A 93 -9.58 -3.97 17.84
N LEU A 94 -9.64 -4.84 16.84
CA LEU A 94 -8.51 -5.22 15.99
C LEU A 94 -8.91 -5.13 14.52
N LEU A 95 -8.17 -4.35 13.74
CA LEU A 95 -8.26 -4.33 12.29
C LEU A 95 -7.11 -5.16 11.70
N VAL A 96 -7.46 -6.28 11.08
CA VAL A 96 -6.54 -7.11 10.27
C VAL A 96 -6.73 -6.76 8.80
N MET A 97 -5.63 -6.47 8.10
CA MET A 97 -5.66 -6.07 6.69
C MET A 97 -4.76 -6.98 5.87
N PHE A 98 -5.30 -7.63 4.83
CA PHE A 98 -4.47 -8.31 3.84
C PHE A 98 -4.12 -7.31 2.74
N ILE A 99 -2.84 -6.96 2.61
CA ILE A 99 -2.34 -5.97 1.66
C ILE A 99 -1.10 -6.51 0.93
N CYS A 100 -0.59 -5.75 -0.06
CA CYS A 100 0.68 -6.03 -0.71
C CYS A 100 1.28 -4.73 -1.28
N ASN A 101 2.52 -4.78 -1.74
CA ASN A 101 3.28 -3.57 -2.08
C ASN A 101 2.92 -3.04 -3.47
N HIS A 102 2.60 -3.93 -4.41
CA HIS A 102 2.48 -3.58 -5.83
C HIS A 102 1.05 -3.48 -6.37
N CYS A 103 0.03 -3.89 -5.59
CA CYS A 103 -1.34 -3.88 -6.08
C CYS A 103 -1.84 -2.45 -6.28
N PRO A 104 -2.39 -2.09 -7.46
CA PRO A 104 -2.91 -0.74 -7.71
C PRO A 104 -4.04 -0.34 -6.75
N PHE A 105 -4.83 -1.29 -6.24
CA PHE A 105 -5.87 -1.01 -5.25
C PHE A 105 -5.29 -0.68 -3.87
N VAL A 106 -4.18 -1.32 -3.47
CA VAL A 106 -3.48 -0.98 -2.22
C VAL A 106 -2.74 0.34 -2.36
N ILE A 107 -2.05 0.55 -3.49
CA ILE A 107 -1.36 1.82 -3.80
C ILE A 107 -2.34 3.00 -3.77
N HIS A 108 -3.57 2.80 -4.24
CA HIS A 108 -4.64 3.79 -4.19
C HIS A 108 -5.05 4.17 -2.76
N LEU A 109 -4.94 3.25 -1.80
CA LEU A 109 -5.43 3.45 -0.43
C LEU A 109 -4.34 3.66 0.64
N LYS A 110 -3.07 3.33 0.38
CA LYS A 110 -2.04 3.24 1.43
C LYS A 110 -1.88 4.49 2.29
N LYS A 111 -1.94 5.69 1.70
CA LYS A 111 -1.84 6.95 2.45
C LYS A 111 -3.04 7.13 3.40
N ASP A 112 -4.23 6.78 2.94
CA ASP A 112 -5.46 6.90 3.72
C ASP A 112 -5.58 5.79 4.77
N ILE A 113 -5.05 4.59 4.52
CA ILE A 113 -4.91 3.53 5.53
C ILE A 113 -4.02 4.02 6.68
N VAL A 114 -2.86 4.62 6.38
CA VAL A 114 -1.95 5.18 7.39
C VAL A 114 -2.64 6.31 8.17
N LYS A 115 -3.34 7.21 7.49
CA LYS A 115 -4.07 8.32 8.13
C LYS A 115 -5.18 7.81 9.06
N LEU A 116 -5.99 6.86 8.59
CA LEU A 116 -7.09 6.27 9.34
C LEU A 116 -6.56 5.50 10.56
N SER A 117 -5.52 4.68 10.36
CA SER A 117 -4.90 3.90 11.45
C SER A 117 -4.35 4.80 12.53
N ASN A 118 -3.57 5.83 12.18
CA ASN A 118 -3.06 6.81 13.13
C ASN A 118 -4.16 7.51 13.96
N PHE A 119 -5.33 7.75 13.34
CA PHE A 119 -6.46 8.37 14.02
C PHE A 119 -7.13 7.42 15.02
N TYR A 120 -7.43 6.19 14.60
CA TYR A 120 -8.17 5.24 15.43
C TYR A 120 -7.30 4.49 16.44
N MET A 121 -6.01 4.32 16.20
CA MET A 121 -5.10 3.72 17.18
C MET A 121 -5.03 4.54 18.47
N LYS A 122 -5.13 5.88 18.36
CA LYS A 122 -5.24 6.78 19.51
C LYS A 122 -6.54 6.62 20.31
N LYS A 123 -7.53 5.93 19.74
CA LYS A 123 -8.84 5.66 20.34
C LYS A 123 -8.99 4.20 20.81
N GLY A 124 -7.92 3.42 20.79
CA GLY A 124 -7.93 2.01 21.24
C GLY A 124 -8.11 0.98 20.14
N LEU A 125 -7.97 1.34 18.86
CA LEU A 125 -7.87 0.35 17.78
C LEU A 125 -6.46 -0.27 17.74
N ALA A 126 -6.37 -1.59 17.74
CA ALA A 126 -5.19 -2.29 17.23
C ALA A 126 -5.30 -2.46 15.71
N VAL A 127 -4.18 -2.34 15.01
CA VAL A 127 -4.12 -2.54 13.55
C VAL A 127 -2.95 -3.46 13.23
N VAL A 128 -3.14 -4.38 12.30
CA VAL A 128 -2.10 -5.25 11.74
C VAL A 128 -2.32 -5.43 10.24
N ALA A 129 -1.25 -5.32 9.47
CA ALA A 129 -1.25 -5.62 8.05
C ALA A 129 -0.52 -6.94 7.80
N ILE A 130 -0.99 -7.74 6.84
CA ILE A 130 -0.41 -9.04 6.48
C ILE A 130 -0.24 -9.08 4.96
N SER A 131 0.94 -9.48 4.49
CA SER A 131 1.20 -9.84 3.09
C SER A 131 1.35 -11.35 2.97
N SER A 132 0.51 -11.97 2.16
CA SER A 132 0.53 -13.42 1.88
C SER A 132 0.85 -13.71 0.42
N ASN A 133 1.43 -12.75 -0.31
CA ASN A 133 1.73 -12.93 -1.72
C ASN A 133 3.01 -13.76 -1.92
N SER A 134 2.96 -14.70 -2.87
CA SER A 134 4.08 -15.57 -3.26
C SER A 134 5.22 -14.76 -3.86
N VAL A 135 6.35 -14.72 -3.15
CA VAL A 135 7.59 -14.06 -3.58
C VAL A 135 8.24 -14.72 -4.79
N ALA A 136 7.94 -16.01 -5.05
CA ALA A 136 8.40 -16.71 -6.24
C ALA A 136 7.80 -16.11 -7.54
N THR A 137 6.56 -15.61 -7.45
CA THR A 137 5.86 -15.01 -8.59
C THR A 137 5.86 -13.48 -8.55
N HIS A 138 5.91 -12.89 -7.36
CA HIS A 138 5.88 -11.46 -7.11
C HIS A 138 6.96 -11.07 -6.08
N PRO A 139 8.25 -11.07 -6.47
CA PRO A 139 9.36 -10.80 -5.55
C PRO A 139 9.25 -9.45 -4.82
N GLN A 140 8.59 -8.46 -5.43
CA GLN A 140 8.37 -7.13 -4.86
C GLN A 140 7.47 -7.10 -3.61
N ASP A 141 6.75 -8.20 -3.32
CA ASP A 141 5.98 -8.34 -2.07
C ASP A 141 6.76 -9.08 -0.98
N GLY A 142 8.05 -9.34 -1.20
CA GLY A 142 8.89 -10.05 -0.24
C GLY A 142 9.29 -9.22 0.99
N PRO A 143 9.78 -9.89 2.05
CA PRO A 143 10.10 -9.28 3.34
C PRO A 143 10.97 -8.01 3.27
N GLU A 144 12.00 -8.00 2.41
CA GLU A 144 12.88 -6.86 2.22
C GLU A 144 12.10 -5.62 1.75
N PHE A 145 11.33 -5.75 0.66
CA PHE A 145 10.52 -4.66 0.11
C PHE A 145 9.36 -4.28 1.04
N MET A 146 8.82 -5.22 1.81
CA MET A 146 7.82 -4.91 2.84
C MET A 146 8.40 -3.99 3.92
N ALA A 147 9.62 -4.26 4.39
CA ALA A 147 10.30 -3.42 5.36
C ALA A 147 10.60 -2.02 4.80
N GLU A 148 10.99 -1.94 3.52
CA GLU A 148 11.19 -0.65 2.82
C GLU A 148 9.89 0.13 2.68
N GLU A 149 8.79 -0.50 2.25
CA GLU A 149 7.47 0.15 2.11
C GLU A 149 6.97 0.65 3.47
N ALA A 150 7.07 -0.17 4.53
CA ALA A 150 6.67 0.21 5.87
C ALA A 150 7.45 1.43 6.40
N LYS A 151 8.77 1.48 6.15
CA LYS A 151 9.61 2.67 6.45
C LYS A 151 9.20 3.88 5.62
N ALA A 152 9.06 3.72 4.30
CA ALA A 152 8.79 4.81 3.38
C ALA A 152 7.43 5.49 3.65
N PHE A 153 6.42 4.71 4.02
CA PHE A 153 5.08 5.20 4.33
C PHE A 153 4.82 5.43 5.82
N ASN A 154 5.81 5.19 6.68
CA ASN A 154 5.72 5.28 8.14
C ASN A 154 4.49 4.55 8.67
N TYR A 155 4.37 3.26 8.35
CA TYR A 155 3.26 2.44 8.84
C TYR A 155 3.26 2.45 10.37
N PRO A 156 2.14 2.89 11.01
CA PRO A 156 2.07 2.95 12.47
C PRO A 156 1.75 1.59 13.10
N PHE A 157 1.57 0.56 12.27
CA PHE A 157 1.17 -0.80 12.63
C PHE A 157 2.19 -1.81 12.09
N PRO A 158 2.28 -3.00 12.69
CA PRO A 158 3.13 -4.07 12.16
C PRO A 158 2.64 -4.53 10.79
N TYR A 159 3.59 -4.75 9.88
CA TYR A 159 3.35 -5.32 8.56
C TYR A 159 4.01 -6.70 8.47
N LEU A 160 3.20 -7.74 8.60
CA LEU A 160 3.61 -9.12 8.81
C LEU A 160 3.69 -9.89 7.50
N TYR A 161 4.63 -10.82 7.42
CA TYR A 161 4.80 -11.70 6.27
C TYR A 161 4.25 -13.09 6.56
N ASP A 162 3.24 -13.50 5.79
CA ASP A 162 2.61 -14.81 5.83
C ASP A 162 3.17 -15.69 4.69
N GLU A 163 4.31 -16.33 4.96
CA GLU A 163 5.04 -17.14 3.98
C GLU A 163 4.27 -18.41 3.58
N SER A 164 3.63 -19.11 4.51
CA SER A 164 2.89 -20.35 4.20
C SER A 164 1.55 -20.08 3.49
N GLN A 165 1.06 -18.84 3.61
CA GLN A 165 -0.27 -18.41 3.17
C GLN A 165 -1.41 -19.08 3.93
N GLU A 166 -1.12 -19.77 5.03
CA GLU A 166 -2.13 -20.45 5.86
C GLU A 166 -2.99 -19.42 6.58
N VAL A 167 -2.40 -18.33 7.08
CA VAL A 167 -3.16 -17.27 7.75
C VAL A 167 -4.15 -16.62 6.78
N ALA A 168 -3.75 -16.34 5.53
CA ALA A 168 -4.71 -15.90 4.52
C ALA A 168 -5.83 -16.90 4.24
N ARG A 169 -5.56 -18.21 4.24
CA ARG A 169 -6.59 -19.24 4.04
C ARG A 169 -7.55 -19.31 5.22
N ASP A 170 -7.04 -19.24 6.44
CA ASP A 170 -7.84 -19.32 7.67
C ASP A 170 -8.78 -18.11 7.83
N PHE A 171 -8.31 -16.92 7.45
CA PHE A 171 -9.16 -15.73 7.37
C PHE A 171 -10.13 -15.76 6.17
N GLY A 172 -9.91 -16.64 5.20
CA GLY A 172 -10.66 -16.67 3.94
C GLY A 172 -10.35 -15.49 3.01
N ALA A 173 -9.20 -14.84 3.20
CA ALA A 173 -8.76 -13.72 2.39
C ALA A 173 -8.48 -14.16 0.95
N VAL A 174 -8.87 -13.34 -0.02
CA VAL A 174 -8.76 -13.65 -1.45
C VAL A 174 -8.22 -12.51 -2.29
N CYS A 175 -8.25 -11.28 -1.79
CA CYS A 175 -7.85 -10.09 -2.53
C CYS A 175 -7.02 -9.11 -1.68
N THR A 176 -6.40 -8.14 -2.34
CA THR A 176 -5.64 -7.06 -1.69
C THR A 176 -6.08 -5.70 -2.25
N PRO A 177 -6.49 -4.73 -1.42
CA PRO A 177 -6.64 -4.84 0.03
C PRO A 177 -7.92 -5.57 0.45
N GLU A 178 -7.89 -6.24 1.59
CA GLU A 178 -9.04 -6.86 2.23
C GLU A 178 -9.02 -6.60 3.74
N PHE A 179 -10.15 -6.15 4.29
CA PHE A 179 -10.22 -5.61 5.66
C PHE A 179 -11.14 -6.45 6.54
N PHE A 180 -10.64 -6.88 7.68
CA PHE A 180 -11.36 -7.62 8.71
C PHE A 180 -11.27 -6.84 10.03
N LEU A 181 -12.41 -6.35 10.50
CA LEU A 181 -12.50 -5.65 11.78
C LEU A 181 -13.19 -6.55 12.80
N PHE A 182 -12.47 -6.80 13.87
CA PHE A 182 -12.91 -7.55 15.02
C PHE A 182 -13.18 -6.62 16.19
N LYS A 183 -14.19 -6.96 16.98
CA LYS A 183 -14.43 -6.36 18.29
C LYS A 183 -14.17 -7.37 19.39
N LYS A 184 -13.93 -6.86 20.59
CA LYS A 184 -13.75 -7.66 21.79
C LYS A 184 -14.50 -7.03 22.97
N ASP A 185 -15.17 -7.87 23.75
CA ASP A 185 -15.82 -7.46 24.99
C ASP A 185 -15.05 -8.08 26.18
N GLY A 186 -14.25 -7.25 26.86
CA GLY A 186 -13.43 -7.67 27.98
C GLY A 186 -12.41 -8.75 27.60
N ARG A 187 -12.51 -9.93 28.22
CA ARG A 187 -11.63 -11.10 27.99
C ARG A 187 -12.19 -12.13 27.01
N ARG A 188 -13.29 -11.80 26.32
CA ARG A 188 -13.84 -12.67 25.27
C ARG A 188 -12.90 -12.70 24.06
N PRO A 189 -12.96 -13.73 23.19
CA PRO A 189 -12.23 -13.72 21.93
C PRO A 189 -12.66 -12.57 21.01
N PHE A 190 -11.79 -12.21 20.07
CA PHE A 190 -12.13 -11.31 18.96
C PHE A 190 -13.22 -11.92 18.07
N GLU A 191 -14.28 -11.14 17.80
CA GLU A 191 -15.38 -11.53 16.92
C GLU A 191 -15.47 -10.59 15.72
N LEU A 192 -15.58 -11.17 14.52
CA LEU A 192 -15.66 -10.43 13.27
C LEU A 192 -16.97 -9.63 13.20
N VAL A 193 -16.86 -8.32 13.03
CA VAL A 193 -18.02 -7.43 12.95
C VAL A 193 -18.09 -6.64 11.67
N TYR A 194 -16.98 -6.54 10.94
CA TYR A 194 -16.97 -5.96 9.61
C TYR A 194 -15.94 -6.64 8.71
N HIS A 195 -16.38 -7.02 7.51
CA HIS A 195 -15.55 -7.54 6.43
C HIS A 195 -16.02 -6.94 5.12
N GLY A 196 -15.18 -6.12 4.50
CA GLY A 196 -15.62 -5.36 3.33
C GLY A 196 -14.66 -4.30 2.87
N GLN A 197 -15.17 -3.36 2.08
CA GLN A 197 -14.39 -2.29 1.45
C GLN A 197 -13.87 -1.25 2.45
N PHE A 198 -12.88 -0.47 2.02
CA PHE A 198 -12.47 0.74 2.73
C PHE A 198 -13.50 1.87 2.56
N ASP A 199 -13.86 2.12 1.30
CA ASP A 199 -14.89 3.05 0.84
C ASP A 199 -15.31 2.72 -0.60
N ASP A 200 -16.09 3.60 -1.24
CA ASP A 200 -16.55 3.46 -2.63
C ASP A 200 -15.48 3.81 -3.70
N SER A 201 -14.31 4.33 -3.33
CA SER A 201 -13.27 4.73 -4.27
C SER A 201 -12.58 3.52 -4.88
N ARG A 202 -12.20 3.61 -6.16
CA ARG A 202 -11.45 2.57 -6.86
C ARG A 202 -10.46 3.24 -7.81
N PRO A 203 -9.31 2.61 -8.14
CA PRO A 203 -8.39 3.15 -9.16
C PRO A 203 -9.05 3.44 -10.51
N SER A 204 -10.14 2.72 -10.83
CA SER A 204 -10.88 2.85 -12.08
C SER A 204 -12.01 3.89 -12.05
N ASN A 205 -12.27 4.53 -10.91
CA ASN A 205 -13.35 5.52 -10.79
C ASN A 205 -12.80 6.87 -10.30
N SER A 206 -13.61 7.92 -10.41
CA SER A 206 -13.26 9.28 -10.03
C SER A 206 -13.69 9.64 -8.60
N LYS A 207 -14.12 8.66 -7.79
CA LYS A 207 -14.55 8.92 -6.41
C LYS A 207 -13.32 9.19 -5.53
N PRO A 208 -13.36 10.23 -4.68
CA PRO A 208 -12.27 10.48 -3.74
C PRO A 208 -12.18 9.37 -2.69
N VAL A 209 -10.97 9.12 -2.20
CA VAL A 209 -10.74 8.26 -1.03
C VAL A 209 -11.26 9.00 0.22
N THR A 210 -12.07 8.31 1.01
CA THR A 210 -12.74 8.84 2.20
C THR A 210 -12.62 7.92 3.42
N GLY A 211 -12.43 6.61 3.21
CA GLY A 211 -12.50 5.61 4.27
C GLY A 211 -13.86 5.50 4.95
N ARG A 212 -14.93 5.98 4.30
CA ARG A 212 -16.25 6.15 4.93
C ARG A 212 -16.80 4.85 5.53
N ASP A 213 -16.84 3.77 4.76
CA ASP A 213 -17.45 2.51 5.22
C ASP A 213 -16.68 1.92 6.41
N LEU A 214 -15.35 1.86 6.30
CA LEU A 214 -14.51 1.35 7.40
C LEU A 214 -14.53 2.27 8.63
N SER A 215 -14.51 3.59 8.45
CA SER A 215 -14.58 4.55 9.56
C SER A 215 -15.90 4.45 10.31
N LEU A 216 -17.02 4.29 9.61
CA LEU A 216 -18.33 4.08 10.25
C LEU A 216 -18.35 2.79 11.08
N ALA A 217 -17.79 1.69 10.56
CA ALA A 217 -17.69 0.44 11.32
C ALA A 217 -16.81 0.60 12.56
N LEU A 218 -15.66 1.28 12.44
CA LEU A 218 -14.75 1.58 13.55
C LEU A 218 -15.40 2.46 14.61
N ASP A 219 -16.09 3.52 14.19
CA ASP A 219 -16.84 4.39 15.10
C ASP A 219 -17.90 3.59 15.87
N CYS A 220 -18.65 2.72 15.19
CA CYS A 220 -19.62 1.84 15.85
C CYS A 220 -18.96 0.92 16.87
N VAL A 221 -17.88 0.22 16.51
CA VAL A 221 -17.18 -0.69 17.42
C VAL A 221 -16.65 0.04 18.65
N LEU A 222 -15.95 1.16 18.46
CA LEU A 222 -15.31 1.91 19.55
C LEU A 222 -16.31 2.69 20.41
N SER A 223 -17.53 2.91 19.93
CA SER A 223 -18.64 3.50 20.71
C SER A 223 -19.64 2.46 21.22
N CYS A 224 -19.29 1.16 21.14
CA CYS A 224 -20.13 0.04 21.56
C CYS A 224 -21.51 0.01 20.88
N GLN A 225 -21.62 0.51 19.65
CA GLN A 225 -22.82 0.48 18.82
C GLN A 225 -22.80 -0.71 17.86
N PRO A 226 -23.97 -1.22 17.42
CA PRO A 226 -24.03 -2.27 16.42
C PRO A 226 -23.48 -1.79 15.07
N VAL A 227 -22.70 -2.64 14.40
CA VAL A 227 -22.22 -2.41 13.04
C VAL A 227 -23.29 -2.87 12.04
N SER A 228 -23.46 -2.11 10.95
CA SER A 228 -24.38 -2.48 9.86
C SER A 228 -24.05 -3.86 9.30
N THR A 229 -25.07 -4.68 9.08
CA THR A 229 -24.95 -5.98 8.37
C THR A 229 -24.82 -5.79 6.86
N LEU A 230 -25.20 -4.63 6.32
CA LEU A 230 -24.99 -4.29 4.93
C LEU A 230 -23.54 -3.84 4.73
N GLN A 231 -22.70 -4.76 4.25
CA GLN A 231 -21.28 -4.56 4.02
C GLN A 231 -20.95 -4.87 2.56
N LYS A 232 -20.31 -3.91 1.87
CA LYS A 232 -19.88 -4.11 0.48
C LYS A 232 -18.54 -4.83 0.47
N PRO A 233 -18.34 -5.81 -0.43
CA PRO A 233 -17.08 -6.53 -0.50
C PRO A 233 -15.92 -5.61 -0.86
N SER A 234 -14.74 -5.94 -0.34
CA SER A 234 -13.48 -5.39 -0.81
C SER A 234 -13.24 -5.80 -2.26
N VAL A 235 -12.45 -5.01 -2.98
CA VAL A 235 -12.12 -5.24 -4.38
C VAL A 235 -10.65 -4.97 -4.58
N GLY A 236 -9.95 -5.96 -5.13
CA GLY A 236 -8.51 -5.93 -5.25
C GLY A 236 -7.95 -6.82 -6.34
N CYS A 237 -6.63 -6.86 -6.42
CA CYS A 237 -5.94 -7.96 -7.08
C CYS A 237 -6.07 -9.22 -6.23
N SER A 238 -6.20 -10.39 -6.85
CA SER A 238 -6.16 -11.66 -6.12
C SER A 238 -4.88 -11.80 -5.30
N ILE A 239 -4.95 -12.44 -4.13
CA ILE A 239 -3.75 -12.91 -3.43
C ILE A 239 -2.95 -13.82 -4.37
N LYS A 240 -1.63 -13.69 -4.33
CA LYS A 240 -0.70 -14.45 -5.17
C LYS A 240 -0.36 -15.77 -4.51
N TRP A 241 -1.23 -16.76 -4.68
CA TRP A 241 -0.99 -18.10 -4.12
C TRP A 241 0.29 -18.73 -4.67
N HIS A 242 0.96 -19.55 -3.86
CA HIS A 242 2.08 -20.36 -4.32
C HIS A 242 1.66 -21.32 -5.45
N PRO A 243 2.56 -21.59 -6.41
CA PRO A 243 2.34 -22.61 -7.44
C PRO A 243 2.12 -24.03 -6.89
#